data_AF-A0A1Y3QKN9-F1
#
_entry.id   AF-A0A1Y3QKN9-F1
#
_cell.length_a   1.000
_cell.length_b   1.000
_cell.length_c   1.000
_cell.angle_alpha   90.00
_cell.angle_beta   90.00
_cell.angle_gamma   90.00
#
_symmetry.space_group_name_H-M   'P 1'
#
loop_
_entity.id
_entity.type
_entity.pdbx_description
1 polymer ?
#
loop_
_entity_poly.entity_id
_entity_poly.type
_entity_poly.pdbx_seq_one_letter_code
_entity_poly.pdbx_strand_id
1 'polypeptide(L)'
;MIHRIQFKLILLRPVEWGYRHKAQLQAGILRGRTALGLYSTASRRLVDIAGCPVQHPDINRAADAIRGIVEELGIPPLNEIRSSSPCSAA
;
A
#
# COMPACT_ATOMS: atom_id res chain seq x y z
N MET A 1 47.36 4.99 3.47
CA MET A 1 46.61 5.71 4.52
C MET A 1 45.24 5.04 4.67
N ILE A 2 45.12 4.03 5.54
CA ILE A 2 43.91 3.19 5.65
C ILE A 2 42.88 3.92 6.50
N HIS A 3 41.75 4.32 5.92
CA HIS A 3 40.64 4.90 6.68
C HIS A 3 39.93 3.79 7.46
N ARG A 4 39.91 3.92 8.78
CA ARG A 4 39.28 2.98 9.70
C ARG A 4 37.77 3.23 9.71
N ILE A 5 37.02 2.47 8.93
CA ILE A 5 35.55 2.53 8.92
C ILE A 5 35.04 1.94 10.23
N GLN A 6 34.27 2.71 10.99
CA GLN A 6 33.61 2.28 12.22
C GLN A 6 32.15 1.96 11.90
N PHE A 7 31.78 0.69 11.95
CA PHE A 7 30.38 0.28 11.85
C PHE A 7 29.73 0.37 13.23
N LYS A 8 28.64 1.12 13.33
CA LYS A 8 27.80 1.18 14.53
C LYS A 8 26.83 -0.01 14.51
N LEU A 9 26.65 -0.66 15.66
CA LEU A 9 25.71 -1.77 15.80
C LEU A 9 24.27 -1.31 15.53
N ILE A 10 23.52 -2.09 14.75
CA ILE A 10 22.10 -1.88 14.51
C ILE A 10 21.32 -2.41 15.72
N LEU A 11 20.55 -1.54 16.37
CA LEU A 11 19.64 -1.93 17.44
C LEU A 11 18.32 -2.42 16.83
N LEU A 12 18.05 -3.71 16.97
CA LEU A 12 16.80 -4.32 16.52
C LEU A 12 15.67 -4.01 17.52
N ARG A 13 14.45 -3.81 17.00
CA ARG A 13 13.24 -3.76 17.82
C ARG A 13 12.64 -5.18 17.88
N PRO A 14 12.29 -5.72 19.05
CA PRO A 14 11.83 -7.12 19.19
C PRO A 14 10.41 -7.40 18.65
N VAL A 15 9.77 -6.44 17.98
CA VAL A 15 8.40 -6.61 17.46
C VAL A 15 8.48 -6.83 15.95
N GLU A 16 8.10 -8.03 15.53
CA GLU A 16 8.22 -8.48 14.13
C GLU A 16 7.04 -8.00 13.26
N TRP A 17 5.87 -7.76 13.87
CA TRP A 17 4.60 -7.46 13.18
C TRP A 17 3.87 -6.28 13.84
N GLY A 18 2.92 -5.68 13.11
CA GLY A 18 2.04 -4.63 13.64
C GLY A 18 2.68 -3.26 13.90
N TYR A 19 3.99 -3.09 13.66
CA TYR A 19 4.70 -1.87 14.02
C TYR A 19 4.43 -0.69 13.08
N ARG A 20 3.89 -0.92 11.88
CA ARG A 20 3.65 0.13 10.89
C ARG A 20 2.30 0.78 11.15
N HIS A 21 2.31 2.03 11.63
CA HIS A 21 1.11 2.80 11.97
C HIS A 21 0.60 3.69 10.82
N LYS A 22 1.16 3.57 9.61
CA LYS A 22 0.70 4.28 8.41
C LYS A 22 0.76 3.39 7.18
N ALA A 23 -0.39 3.25 6.51
CA ALA A 23 -0.50 2.65 5.19
C ALA A 23 -0.86 3.72 4.14
N GLN A 24 -0.17 3.66 3.01
CA GLN A 24 -0.52 4.38 1.80
C GLN A 24 -0.63 3.30 0.71
N LEU A 25 -1.86 3.01 0.31
CA LEU A 25 -2.19 1.91 -0.60
C LEU A 25 -2.74 2.49 -1.89
N GLN A 26 -2.34 1.91 -3.02
CA GLN A 26 -2.94 2.18 -4.31
C GLN A 26 -4.24 1.39 -4.43
N ALA A 27 -5.30 2.05 -4.89
CA ALA A 27 -6.54 1.39 -5.25
C ALA A 27 -6.48 0.96 -6.72
N GLY A 28 -6.97 -0.24 -7.02
CA GLY A 28 -7.08 -0.75 -8.37
C GLY A 28 -8.08 -1.90 -8.46
N ILE A 29 -8.33 -2.38 -9.68
CA ILE A 29 -9.13 -3.60 -9.89
C ILE A 29 -8.19 -4.76 -10.20
N LEU A 30 -8.31 -5.84 -9.41
CA LEU A 30 -7.62 -7.09 -9.67
C LEU A 30 -8.65 -8.22 -9.71
N ARG A 31 -8.69 -8.98 -10.81
CA ARG A 31 -9.63 -10.10 -11.00
C ARG A 31 -11.10 -9.72 -10.75
N GLY A 32 -11.49 -8.51 -11.14
CA GLY A 32 -12.86 -8.01 -11.02
C GLY A 32 -13.27 -7.57 -9.61
N ARG A 33 -12.32 -7.45 -8.66
CA ARG A 33 -12.57 -6.93 -7.30
C ARG A 33 -11.69 -5.74 -6.99
N THR A 34 -12.10 -4.92 -6.04
CA THR A 34 -11.29 -3.80 -5.56
C THR A 34 -10.09 -4.34 -4.78
N ALA A 35 -8.90 -3.92 -5.16
CA ALA A 35 -7.64 -4.24 -4.50
C ALA A 35 -7.06 -2.97 -3.88
N LEU A 36 -6.51 -3.10 -2.66
CA LEU A 36 -5.79 -2.04 -1.96
C LEU A 36 -4.36 -2.52 -1.71
N GLY A 37 -3.43 -2.03 -2.52
CA GLY A 37 -2.15 -2.69 -2.72
C GLY A 37 -0.93 -1.76 -2.77
N LEU A 38 0.21 -2.36 -3.09
CA LEU A 38 1.44 -1.68 -3.49
C LEU A 38 1.88 -2.18 -4.86
N TYR A 39 2.68 -1.38 -5.56
CA TYR A 39 3.31 -1.82 -6.80
C TYR A 39 4.44 -2.82 -6.53
N SER A 40 4.53 -3.84 -7.38
CA SER A 40 5.64 -4.78 -7.33
C SER A 40 6.98 -4.11 -7.66
N THR A 41 8.07 -4.74 -7.24
CA THR A 41 9.43 -4.26 -7.56
C THR A 41 9.60 -4.04 -9.06
N ALA A 42 10.15 -2.88 -9.43
CA ALA A 42 10.44 -2.48 -10.80
C ALA A 42 9.25 -2.51 -11.78
N SER A 43 8.00 -2.48 -11.29
CA SER A 43 6.83 -2.46 -12.18
C SER A 43 5.67 -1.66 -11.57
N ARG A 44 4.66 -1.33 -12.38
CA ARG A 44 3.36 -0.79 -11.92
C ARG A 44 2.30 -1.88 -11.72
N ARG A 45 2.70 -3.13 -11.58
CA ARG A 45 1.78 -4.23 -11.27
C ARG A 45 1.32 -4.10 -9.84
N LEU A 46 0.02 -3.81 -9.65
CA LEU A 46 -0.59 -3.77 -8.33
C LEU A 46 -0.59 -5.16 -7.69
N VAL A 47 -0.12 -5.23 -6.45
CA VAL A 47 -0.18 -6.40 -5.58
C VAL A 47 -1.08 -6.03 -4.41
N ASP A 48 -2.20 -6.74 -4.27
CA ASP A 48 -3.09 -6.56 -3.12
C ASP A 48 -2.38 -6.97 -1.83
N ILE A 49 -2.38 -6.06 -0.85
CA ILE A 49 -1.76 -6.28 0.46
C ILE A 49 -2.70 -5.89 1.60
N ALA A 50 -4.00 -5.85 1.36
CA ALA A 50 -4.99 -5.76 2.44
C ALA A 50 -4.76 -6.91 3.44
N GLY A 51 -4.63 -6.58 4.72
CA GLY A 51 -4.32 -7.57 5.77
C GLY A 51 -2.83 -7.84 5.99
N CYS A 52 -1.91 -7.00 5.48
CA CYS A 52 -0.47 -7.20 5.64
C CYS A 52 -0.05 -7.22 7.14
N PRO A 53 0.63 -8.27 7.64
CA PRO A 53 0.94 -8.43 9.07
C PRO A 53 1.83 -7.33 9.66
N VAL A 54 2.65 -6.66 8.85
CA VAL A 54 3.50 -5.55 9.33
C VAL A 54 2.69 -4.31 9.68
N GLN A 55 1.48 -4.16 9.14
CA GLN A 55 0.58 -3.06 9.43
C GLN A 55 -0.12 -3.29 10.77
N HIS A 56 -0.37 -2.21 11.50
CA HIS A 56 -1.18 -2.28 12.70
C HIS A 56 -2.55 -2.94 12.41
N PRO A 57 -3.08 -3.83 13.27
CA PRO A 57 -4.35 -4.52 13.02
C PRO A 57 -5.51 -3.59 12.66
N ASP A 58 -5.57 -2.42 13.30
CA ASP A 58 -6.61 -1.41 13.05
C ASP A 58 -6.52 -0.81 11.64
N ILE A 59 -5.30 -0.69 11.09
CA ILE A 59 -5.09 -0.24 9.71
C ILE A 59 -5.57 -1.29 8.72
N ASN A 60 -5.34 -2.57 9.02
CA ASN A 60 -5.86 -3.66 8.19
C ASN A 60 -7.38 -3.68 8.20
N ARG A 61 -8.01 -3.53 9.38
CA ARG A 61 -9.48 -3.41 9.49
C ARG A 61 -10.01 -2.20 8.73
N ALA A 62 -9.34 -1.05 8.82
CA ALA A 62 -9.72 0.15 8.08
C ALA A 62 -9.61 -0.05 6.57
N ALA A 63 -8.53 -0.68 6.09
CA ALA A 63 -8.36 -0.97 4.66
C ALA A 63 -9.46 -1.91 4.13
N ASP A 64 -9.80 -2.96 4.87
CA ASP A 64 -10.89 -3.87 4.49
C ASP A 64 -12.25 -3.16 4.46
N ALA A 65 -12.53 -2.29 5.42
CA ALA A 65 -13.75 -1.48 5.43
C ALA A 65 -13.82 -0.51 4.24
N ILE A 66 -12.71 0.17 3.93
CA ILE A 66 -12.60 1.06 2.77
C ILE A 66 -12.84 0.28 1.48
N ARG A 67 -12.29 -0.94 1.34
CA ARG A 67 -12.55 -1.81 0.18
C ARG A 67 -14.04 -2.08 0.02
N GLY A 68 -14.73 -2.44 1.09
CA GLY A 68 -16.18 -2.67 1.08
C GLY A 68 -16.97 -1.44 0.65
N ILE A 69 -16.64 -0.27 1.21
CA ILE A 69 -17.28 1.01 0.87
C ILE A 69 -17.08 1.35 -0.61
N VAL A 70 -15.88 1.16 -1.15
CA VAL A 70 -15.58 1.43 -2.57
C VAL A 70 -16.37 0.51 -3.49
N GLU A 71 -16.50 -0.78 -3.13
CA GLU A 71 -17.29 -1.75 -3.88
C GLU A 71 -18.80 -1.45 -3.82
N GLU A 72 -19.32 -1.08 -2.65
CA GLU A 72 -20.73 -0.72 -2.45
C GLU A 72 -21.13 0.53 -3.23
N LEU A 73 -20.27 1.57 -3.20
CA LEU A 73 -20.51 2.83 -3.89
C LEU A 73 -20.20 2.76 -5.39
N GLY A 74 -19.61 1.67 -5.88
CA GLY A 74 -19.23 1.52 -7.28
C GLY A 74 -18.19 2.54 -7.76
N ILE A 75 -17.34 3.04 -6.86
CA ILE A 75 -16.33 4.05 -7.20
C ILE A 75 -15.20 3.37 -7.97
N PRO A 76 -14.96 3.75 -9.24
CA PRO A 76 -13.88 3.15 -10.01
C PRO A 76 -12.52 3.62 -9.46
N PRO A 77 -11.57 2.73 -9.17
CA PRO A 77 -10.24 3.14 -8.78
C PRO A 77 -9.51 3.83 -9.94
N LEU A 78 -8.60 4.73 -9.61
CA LEU A 78 -7.86 5.55 -10.58
C LEU A 78 -7.10 4.68 -11.60
N ASN A 79 -7.34 4.91 -12.89
CA ASN A 79 -6.64 4.24 -13.97
C ASN A 79 -5.50 5.11 -14.52
N GLU A 80 -4.25 4.75 -14.22
CA GLU A 80 -3.06 5.52 -14.59
C GLU A 80 -2.75 5.54 -16.10
N ILE A 81 -3.35 4.66 -16.91
CA ILE A 81 -3.12 4.59 -18.37
C ILE A 81 -3.58 5.87 -19.08
N ARG A 82 -4.41 6.68 -18.42
CA ARG A 82 -4.97 7.92 -18.96
C ARG A 82 -4.39 9.13 -18.22
N SER A 83 -3.10 9.40 -18.41
CA SER A 83 -2.52 10.72 -18.09
C SER A 83 -2.99 11.83 -19.05
N SER A 84 -3.82 11.50 -20.04
CA SER A 84 -4.42 12.42 -21.01
C SER A 84 -5.94 12.48 -20.90
N SER A 85 -6.51 12.80 -19.74
CA SER A 85 -7.64 13.75 -19.72
C SER A 85 -7.81 14.41 -18.36
N PRO A 86 -8.36 15.65 -18.34
CA PRO A 86 -8.31 16.53 -17.20
C PRO A 86 -9.23 16.02 -16.09
N CYS A 87 -9.06 16.57 -14.89
CA CYS A 87 -10.18 16.80 -13.98
C CYS A 87 -11.46 17.07 -14.79
N SER A 88 -12.32 16.06 -14.92
CA SER A 88 -13.70 16.28 -15.33
C SER A 88 -14.42 16.63 -14.05
N ALA A 89 -14.84 17.88 -14.01
CA ALA A 89 -15.77 18.45 -13.06
C ALA A 89 -16.79 17.42 -12.54
N ALA A 90 -16.84 17.32 -11.23
CA ALA A 90 -18.04 17.03 -10.46
C ALA A 90 -17.98 17.95 -9.24
#